data_AF-A0A1X1EGS6-F1
#
_entry.id   AF-A0A1X1EGS6-F1
#
_cell.length_a   1.000
_cell.length_b   1.000
_cell.length_c   1.000
_cell.angle_alpha   90.00
_cell.angle_beta   90.00
_cell.angle_gamma   90.00
#
_symmetry.space_group_name_H-M   'P 1'
#
loop_
_entity.id
_entity.type
_entity.pdbx_description
1 polymer ?
#
loop_
_entity_poly.entity_id
_entity_poly.type
_entity_poly.pdbx_seq_one_letter_code
_entity_poly.pdbx_strand_id
1 'polypeptide(L)'
;MDRINISALDDLIGIYFGQDYDLFDDSEEIEPKIDAFLAASHKGMRHAVIDDIDLFLKECDDVDKDFRAHYKRTFSPELWGTTPAAFLKLVRDKISQSIN
;
A
#
# COMPACT_ATOMS: atom_id res chain seq x y z
N MET A 1 7.19 -16.63 -1.04
CA MET A 1 6.07 -16.07 -1.82
C MET A 1 6.29 -16.37 -3.29
N ASP A 2 5.87 -17.54 -3.77
CA ASP A 2 5.71 -17.77 -5.21
C ASP A 2 4.24 -17.50 -5.56
N ARG A 3 4.00 -16.52 -6.45
CA ARG A 3 2.74 -16.30 -7.19
C ARG A 3 1.48 -15.88 -6.42
N ILE A 4 1.55 -14.87 -5.55
CA ILE A 4 0.35 -14.07 -5.26
C ILE A 4 0.23 -12.96 -6.29
N ASN A 5 -0.95 -12.78 -6.88
CA ASN A 5 -1.23 -11.64 -7.75
C ASN A 5 -1.77 -10.53 -6.87
N ILE A 6 -0.94 -9.51 -6.62
CA ILE A 6 -1.26 -8.35 -5.80
C ILE A 6 -1.01 -7.05 -6.57
N SER A 7 -1.29 -7.07 -7.88
CA SER A 7 -0.92 -6.00 -8.81
C SER A 7 -1.47 -4.62 -8.44
N ALA A 8 -2.66 -4.54 -7.84
CA ALA A 8 -3.22 -3.25 -7.45
C ALA A 8 -2.51 -2.68 -6.20
N LEU A 9 -2.09 -3.52 -5.26
CA LEU A 9 -1.23 -3.11 -4.15
C LEU A 9 0.18 -2.74 -4.64
N ASP A 10 0.74 -3.50 -5.58
CA ASP A 10 2.03 -3.19 -6.22
C ASP A 10 1.97 -1.82 -6.92
N ASP A 11 0.90 -1.54 -7.68
CA ASP A 11 0.69 -0.26 -8.36
C ASP A 11 0.52 0.90 -7.38
N LEU A 12 -0.26 0.72 -6.30
CA LEU A 12 -0.40 1.73 -5.24
C LEU A 12 0.97 2.11 -4.67
N ILE A 13 1.76 1.11 -4.27
CA ILE A 13 3.07 1.35 -3.65
C ILE A 13 4.04 1.93 -4.67
N GLY A 14 4.09 1.39 -5.88
CA GLY A 14 5.00 1.84 -6.94
C GLY A 14 4.74 3.28 -7.37
N ILE A 15 3.47 3.68 -7.50
CA ILE A 15 3.10 5.02 -7.96
C ILE A 15 3.22 6.04 -6.83
N TYR A 16 2.68 5.75 -5.65
CA TYR A 16 2.51 6.78 -4.60
C TYR A 16 3.60 6.75 -3.53
N PHE A 17 4.32 5.65 -3.38
CA PHE A 17 5.36 5.47 -2.35
C PHE A 17 6.72 5.06 -2.92
N GLY A 18 6.84 5.05 -4.25
CA GLY A 18 8.06 4.74 -4.97
C GLY A 18 9.07 5.88 -4.93
N GLN A 19 10.05 5.85 -5.84
CA GLN A 19 11.16 6.82 -5.85
C GLN A 19 10.72 8.26 -6.13
N ASP A 20 9.64 8.43 -6.89
CA ASP A 20 9.11 9.74 -7.30
C ASP A 20 7.86 10.14 -6.48
N TYR A 21 7.80 9.73 -5.19
CA TYR A 21 6.63 9.99 -4.33
C TYR A 21 6.36 11.49 -4.13
N ASP A 22 7.41 12.32 -4.22
CA ASP A 22 7.39 13.77 -4.05
C ASP A 22 6.63 14.50 -5.18
N LEU A 23 6.36 13.84 -6.30
CA LEU A 23 5.53 14.38 -7.39
C LEU A 23 4.06 14.55 -7.01
N PHE A 24 3.57 13.74 -6.07
CA PHE A 24 2.16 13.79 -5.63
C PHE A 24 2.01 14.63 -4.37
N ASP A 25 2.98 14.53 -3.46
CA ASP A 25 3.05 15.27 -2.21
C ASP A 25 4.49 15.19 -1.66
N ASP A 26 5.12 16.35 -1.42
CA ASP A 26 6.54 16.47 -1.04
C ASP A 26 6.81 16.23 0.46
N SER A 27 5.78 16.00 1.27
CA SER A 27 5.95 15.66 2.68
C SER A 27 6.45 14.22 2.87
N GLU A 28 6.92 13.89 4.06
CA GLU A 28 7.22 12.50 4.46
C GLU A 28 6.02 11.86 5.21
N GLU A 29 4.79 12.28 4.88
CA GLU A 29 3.56 11.80 5.50
C GLU A 29 2.83 10.78 4.61
N ILE A 30 2.34 9.68 5.20
CA ILE A 30 1.67 8.59 4.46
C ILE A 30 0.27 9.01 3.98
N GLU A 31 -0.50 9.71 4.83
CA GLU A 31 -1.92 9.97 4.56
C GLU A 31 -2.17 10.78 3.28
N PRO A 32 -1.42 11.86 2.97
CA PRO A 32 -1.61 12.60 1.72
C PRO A 32 -1.45 11.74 0.47
N LYS A 33 -0.57 10.74 0.48
CA LYS A 33 -0.35 9.83 -0.66
C LYS A 33 -1.52 8.87 -0.83
N ILE A 34 -2.07 8.37 0.28
CA ILE A 34 -3.31 7.59 0.24
C ILE A 34 -4.47 8.45 -0.29
N ASP A 35 -4.56 9.72 0.12
CA ASP A 35 -5.60 10.62 -0.36
C ASP A 35 -5.47 10.95 -1.84
N ALA A 36 -4.23 11.10 -2.35
CA ALA A 36 -3.96 11.24 -3.78
C ALA A 36 -4.42 10.01 -4.57
N PHE A 37 -4.17 8.80 -4.05
CA PHE A 37 -4.72 7.56 -4.63
C PHE A 37 -6.26 7.54 -4.62
N LEU A 38 -6.88 7.92 -3.50
CA LEU A 38 -8.35 7.93 -3.39
C LEU A 38 -8.97 8.93 -4.36
N ALA A 39 -8.36 10.09 -4.56
CA ALA A 39 -8.82 11.11 -5.51
C ALA A 39 -8.73 10.63 -6.98
N ALA A 40 -7.71 9.84 -7.32
CA ALA A 40 -7.47 9.36 -8.69
C ALA A 40 -8.14 8.02 -9.01
N SER A 41 -8.49 7.21 -8.01
CA SER A 41 -8.99 5.85 -8.19
C SER A 41 -10.52 5.76 -8.29
N HIS A 42 -11.00 4.84 -9.12
CA HIS A 42 -12.41 4.45 -9.14
C HIS A 42 -12.73 3.30 -8.16
N LYS A 43 -14.01 3.09 -7.82
CA LYS A 43 -14.45 2.10 -6.81
C LYS A 43 -13.89 0.68 -7.06
N GLY A 44 -13.81 0.24 -8.31
CA GLY A 44 -13.20 -1.05 -8.67
C GLY A 44 -11.72 -1.19 -8.26
N MET A 45 -10.87 -0.19 -8.54
CA MET A 45 -9.46 -0.20 -8.12
C MET A 45 -9.32 -0.26 -6.61
N ARG A 46 -10.18 0.47 -5.89
CA ARG A 46 -10.22 0.48 -4.43
C ARG A 46 -10.52 -0.91 -3.84
N HIS A 47 -11.46 -1.64 -4.45
CA HIS A 47 -11.73 -3.03 -4.03
C HIS A 47 -10.54 -3.95 -4.34
N ALA A 48 -9.92 -3.81 -5.52
CA ALA A 48 -8.76 -4.61 -5.88
C ALA A 48 -7.60 -4.43 -4.88
N VAL A 49 -7.32 -3.20 -4.42
CA VAL A 49 -6.31 -2.97 -3.38
C VAL A 49 -6.68 -3.64 -2.06
N ILE A 50 -7.95 -3.62 -1.64
CA ILE A 50 -8.38 -4.32 -0.42
C ILE A 50 -8.19 -5.83 -0.58
N ASP A 51 -8.61 -6.40 -1.71
CA ASP A 51 -8.48 -7.83 -1.99
C ASP A 51 -7.00 -8.26 -2.01
N ASP A 52 -6.13 -7.43 -2.60
CA ASP A 52 -4.69 -7.67 -2.63
C ASP A 52 -4.04 -7.59 -1.24
N ILE A 53 -4.45 -6.64 -0.40
CA ILE A 53 -3.99 -6.55 0.99
C ILE A 53 -4.44 -7.79 1.77
N ASP A 54 -5.70 -8.20 1.63
CA ASP A 54 -6.24 -9.37 2.33
C ASP A 54 -5.57 -10.67 1.86
N LEU A 55 -5.27 -10.79 0.56
CA LEU A 55 -4.49 -11.90 0.02
C LEU A 55 -3.05 -11.89 0.53
N PHE A 56 -2.40 -10.73 0.54
CA PHE A 56 -1.03 -10.59 1.04
C PHE A 56 -0.95 -11.04 2.50
N LEU A 57 -1.83 -10.52 3.36
CA LEU A 57 -1.88 -10.85 4.78
C LEU A 57 -2.18 -12.34 5.03
N LYS A 58 -3.03 -12.95 4.20
CA LYS A 58 -3.38 -14.37 4.28
C LYS A 58 -2.23 -15.31 3.93
N GLU A 59 -1.38 -14.91 2.98
CA GLU A 59 -0.31 -15.76 2.42
C GLU A 59 1.07 -15.47 3.04
N CYS A 60 1.20 -14.44 3.88
CA CYS A 60 2.41 -14.19 4.68
C CYS A 60 2.50 -15.16 5.86
N ASP A 61 3.71 -15.67 6.11
CA ASP A 61 4.03 -16.28 7.41
C ASP A 61 4.39 -15.19 8.43
N ASP A 62 5.07 -14.14 7.97
CA ASP A 62 5.46 -12.96 8.73
C ASP A 62 5.31 -11.73 7.84
N VAL A 63 4.20 -10.99 8.04
CA VAL A 63 3.83 -9.81 7.24
C VAL A 63 4.97 -8.81 7.12
N ASP A 64 5.66 -8.58 8.23
CA ASP A 64 6.69 -7.57 8.34
C ASP A 64 7.96 -7.98 7.58
N LYS A 65 8.34 -9.26 7.69
CA LYS A 65 9.49 -9.82 6.95
C LYS A 65 9.19 -9.96 5.46
N ASP A 66 8.03 -10.49 5.12
CA ASP A 66 7.63 -10.79 3.75
C ASP A 66 7.40 -9.49 2.95
N PHE A 67 6.80 -8.47 3.55
CA PHE A 67 6.65 -7.15 2.94
C PHE A 67 8.00 -6.52 2.63
N ARG A 68 8.93 -6.53 3.59
CA ARG A 68 10.29 -6.03 3.36
C ARG A 68 10.96 -6.78 2.24
N ALA A 69 10.86 -8.11 2.20
CA ALA A 69 11.46 -8.90 1.14
C ALA A 69 10.92 -8.54 -0.25
N HIS A 70 9.60 -8.30 -0.35
CA HIS A 70 8.89 -7.95 -1.58
C HIS A 70 9.18 -6.51 -2.05
N TYR A 71 9.07 -5.52 -1.16
CA TYR A 71 9.17 -4.09 -1.49
C TYR A 71 10.52 -3.43 -1.19
N LYS A 72 11.57 -4.20 -0.80
CA LYS A 72 12.89 -3.66 -0.36
C LYS A 72 13.54 -2.58 -1.24
N ARG A 73 13.20 -2.50 -2.54
CA ARG A 73 13.76 -1.53 -3.50
C ARG A 73 12.82 -0.38 -3.83
N THR A 74 11.62 -0.39 -3.29
CA THR A 74 10.54 0.53 -3.65
C THR A 74 10.12 1.36 -2.45
N PHE A 75 9.79 0.71 -1.32
CA PHE A 75 9.19 1.39 -0.18
C PHE A 75 9.55 0.70 1.14
N SER A 76 9.92 1.50 2.15
CA SER A 76 10.18 1.05 3.53
C SER A 76 9.30 1.88 4.47
N PRO A 77 8.20 1.31 5.01
CA PRO A 77 7.28 2.02 5.90
C PRO A 77 7.95 2.62 7.16
N GLU A 78 9.08 2.05 7.58
CA GLU A 78 9.86 2.51 8.73
C GLU A 78 10.48 3.89 8.52
N LEU A 79 10.81 4.24 7.27
CA LEU A 79 11.31 5.59 6.93
C LEU A 79 10.21 6.65 7.07
N TRP A 80 8.96 6.22 7.20
CA TRP A 80 7.76 7.04 7.34
C TRP A 80 7.12 6.88 8.73
N GLY A 81 7.89 6.35 9.70
CA GLY A 81 7.45 6.24 11.10
C GLY A 81 6.41 5.15 11.39
N THR A 82 6.23 4.16 10.51
CA THR A 82 5.28 3.06 10.71
C THR A 82 5.90 1.67 10.47
N THR A 83 5.10 0.61 10.58
CA THR A 83 5.49 -0.76 10.22
C THR A 83 4.72 -1.24 8.99
N PRO A 84 5.21 -2.25 8.25
CA PRO A 84 4.45 -2.87 7.16
C PRO A 84 3.02 -3.26 7.54
N ALA A 85 2.84 -3.97 8.66
CA ALA A 85 1.50 -4.36 9.11
C ALA A 85 0.60 -3.14 9.40
N ALA A 86 1.14 -2.11 10.04
CA ALA A 86 0.38 -0.90 10.37
C ALA A 86 0.05 -0.06 9.12
N PHE A 87 0.97 0.02 8.16
CA PHE A 87 0.75 0.65 6.85
C PHE A 87 -0.38 -0.04 6.09
N LEU A 88 -0.32 -1.37 5.92
CA LEU A 88 -1.35 -2.14 5.21
C LEU A 88 -2.72 -1.97 5.86
N LYS A 89 -2.77 -1.99 7.20
CA LYS A 89 -4.01 -1.73 7.95
C LYS A 89 -4.55 -0.32 7.68
N LEU A 90 -3.70 0.71 7.72
CA LEU A 90 -4.11 2.09 7.46
C LEU A 90 -4.69 2.26 6.05
N VAL A 91 -3.99 1.75 5.02
CA VAL A 91 -4.46 1.78 3.64
C VAL A 91 -5.83 1.10 3.51
N ARG A 92 -5.95 -0.13 4.03
CA ARG A 92 -7.20 -0.89 3.99
C ARG A 92 -8.36 -0.15 4.68
N ASP A 93 -8.11 0.43 5.85
CA ASP A 93 -9.12 1.16 6.63
C ASP A 93 -9.59 2.43 5.88
N LYS A 94 -8.67 3.25 5.36
CA LYS A 94 -9.02 4.47 4.60
C LYS A 94 -9.77 4.14 3.31
N ILE A 95 -9.35 3.11 2.58
CA ILE A 95 -10.06 2.69 1.36
C ILE A 95 -11.46 2.19 1.70
N SER A 96 -11.61 1.37 2.74
CA SER A 96 -12.91 0.85 3.19
C SER A 96 -13.88 1.98 3.55
N GLN A 97 -13.39 3.03 4.22
CA GLN A 97 -14.19 4.22 4.53
C GLN A 97 -14.62 5.00 3.28
N SER A 98 -13.81 4.99 2.23
CA SER A 98 -14.09 5.72 0.97
C SER A 98 -15.10 5.05 0.03
N ILE A 99 -15.43 3.78 0.26
CA ILE A 99 -16.32 2.98 -0.61
C ILE A 99 -17.68 2.68 0.03
N ASN A 100 -17.84 3.03 1.30
CA ASN A 100 -19.09 2.98 2.07
C ASN A 100 -20.05 4.10 1.68
#